data_AF-A0A820NV44-F1
#
_entry.id   AF-A0A820NV44-F1
#
_cell.length_a   1.000
_cell.length_b   1.000
_cell.length_c   1.000
_cell.angle_alpha   90.00
_cell.angle_beta   90.00
_cell.angle_gamma   90.00
#
_symmetry.space_group_name_H-M   'P 1'
#
loop_
_entity.id
_entity.type
_entity.pdbx_description
1 polymer ?
#
loop_
_entity_poly.entity_id
_entity_poly.type
_entity_poly.pdbx_seq_one_letter_code
_entity_poly.pdbx_strand_id
1 'polypeptide(L)'
;EENMERVSETFLLHPQTSKKRASIDLGISRRSLGRLMQDLNLKLYKPRLLQALNEDDPDRRTEFCEWVLDSFEEDPTLLDRILWTDEAIFKVNGRVNSHNCVYWSDTNPHLVIEQELNVPQVVVWGGI
;
A
#
# COMPACT_ATOMS: atom_id res chain seq x y z
N GLU A 1 -3.92 -32.87 7.28
CA GLU A 1 -5.16 -32.06 7.27
C GLU A 1 -5.24 -31.08 8.41
N GLU A 2 -5.17 -31.50 9.69
CA GLU A 2 -5.33 -30.61 10.85
C GLU A 2 -4.49 -29.31 10.80
N ASN A 3 -3.19 -29.41 10.47
CA ASN A 3 -2.34 -28.22 10.36
C ASN A 3 -2.68 -27.32 9.17
N MET A 4 -3.25 -27.87 8.09
CA MET A 4 -3.69 -27.09 6.93
C MET A 4 -4.95 -26.29 7.26
N GLU A 5 -5.91 -26.91 7.94
CA GLU A 5 -7.12 -26.24 8.43
C GLU A 5 -6.77 -25.12 9.41
N ARG A 6 -5.91 -25.39 10.39
CA ARG A 6 -5.45 -24.37 11.37
C ARG A 6 -4.77 -23.18 10.71
N VAL A 7 -3.94 -23.40 9.68
CA VAL A 7 -3.30 -22.33 8.92
C VAL A 7 -4.34 -21.55 8.11
N SER A 8 -5.26 -22.25 7.44
CA SER A 8 -6.35 -21.64 6.67
C SER A 8 -7.21 -20.74 7.55
N GLU A 9 -7.70 -21.26 8.68
CA GLU A 9 -8.51 -20.54 9.66
C GLU A 9 -7.78 -19.31 10.22
N THR A 10 -6.49 -19.44 10.53
CA THR A 10 -5.68 -18.32 11.05
C THR A 10 -5.62 -17.15 10.06
N PHE A 11 -5.36 -17.42 8.78
CA PHE A 11 -5.28 -16.37 7.77
C PHE A 11 -6.65 -15.89 7.28
N LEU A 12 -7.71 -16.69 7.46
CA LEU A 12 -9.08 -16.28 7.21
C LEU A 12 -9.57 -15.30 8.29
N LEU A 13 -9.30 -15.57 9.57
CA LEU A 13 -9.68 -14.68 10.69
C LEU A 13 -8.75 -13.48 10.84
N HIS A 14 -7.45 -13.70 10.62
CA HIS A 14 -6.40 -12.70 10.84
C HIS A 14 -5.43 -12.64 9.65
N PRO A 15 -5.88 -12.14 8.47
CA PRO A 15 -5.08 -12.12 7.25
C PRO A 15 -3.80 -11.27 7.36
N GLN A 16 -3.74 -10.35 8.32
CA GLN A 16 -2.59 -9.48 8.56
C GLN A 16 -1.48 -10.12 9.40
N THR A 17 -1.68 -11.35 9.88
CA THR A 17 -0.74 -12.01 10.77
C THR A 17 0.60 -12.24 10.06
N SER A 18 1.70 -11.82 10.69
CA SER A 18 3.02 -12.11 10.13
C SER A 18 3.33 -13.61 10.14
N LYS A 19 4.07 -14.10 9.15
CA LYS A 19 4.55 -15.51 9.13
C LYS A 19 5.29 -15.90 10.42
N LYS A 20 6.02 -14.96 11.02
CA LYS A 20 6.71 -15.18 12.30
C LYS A 20 5.72 -15.42 13.43
N ARG A 21 4.65 -14.61 13.51
CA ARG A 21 3.63 -14.73 14.54
C ARG A 21 2.80 -16.00 14.37
N ALA A 22 2.31 -16.25 13.16
CA ALA A 22 1.56 -17.47 12.84
C ALA A 22 2.36 -18.76 13.13
N SER A 23 3.68 -18.75 12.88
CA SER A 23 4.56 -19.88 13.23
C SER A 23 4.63 -20.14 14.74
N ILE A 24 4.65 -19.09 15.56
CA ILE A 24 4.65 -19.20 17.02
C ILE A 24 3.28 -19.66 17.52
N ASP A 25 2.21 -19.00 17.08
CA ASP A 25 0.85 -19.25 17.57
C ASP A 25 0.36 -20.66 17.20
N LEU A 26 0.75 -21.17 16.04
CA LEU A 26 0.39 -22.52 15.59
C LEU A 26 1.37 -23.60 16.05
N GLY A 27 2.54 -23.23 16.57
CA GLY A 27 3.62 -24.17 16.89
C GLY A 27 4.23 -24.86 15.67
N ILE A 28 4.10 -24.26 14.48
CA ILE A 28 4.57 -24.84 13.21
C ILE A 28 5.87 -24.16 12.80
N SER A 29 6.85 -24.94 12.33
CA SER A 29 8.10 -24.36 11.80
C SER A 29 7.81 -23.40 10.64
N ARG A 30 8.57 -22.30 10.51
CA ARG A 30 8.39 -21.33 9.40
C ARG A 30 8.47 -21.97 8.01
N ARG A 31 9.29 -23.03 7.86
CA ARG A 31 9.42 -23.76 6.60
C ARG A 31 8.15 -24.53 6.27
N SER A 32 7.60 -25.26 7.24
CA SER A 32 6.35 -26.00 7.08
C SER A 32 5.17 -25.06 6.83
N LEU A 33 5.11 -23.96 7.59
CA LEU A 33 4.11 -22.90 7.38
C LEU A 33 4.19 -22.33 5.96
N GLY A 34 5.40 -22.04 5.47
CA GLY A 34 5.59 -21.55 4.11
C GLY A 34 5.07 -22.49 3.02
N ARG A 35 5.23 -23.81 3.20
CA ARG A 35 4.67 -24.82 2.28
C ARG A 35 3.15 -24.86 2.35
N LEU A 36 2.59 -24.91 3.55
CA LEU A 36 1.13 -24.91 3.74
C LEU A 36 0.47 -23.66 3.16
N MET A 37 1.09 -22.49 3.32
CA MET A 37 0.61 -21.25 2.70
C MET A 37 0.64 -21.30 1.16
N GLN A 38 1.63 -21.97 0.56
CA GLN A 38 1.68 -22.18 -0.88
C GLN A 38 0.59 -23.15 -1.35
N ASP A 39 0.37 -24.25 -0.63
CA ASP A 39 -0.67 -25.23 -0.93
C ASP A 39 -2.07 -24.60 -0.84
N LEU A 40 -2.26 -23.66 0.09
CA LEU A 40 -3.48 -22.85 0.25
C LEU A 40 -3.55 -21.66 -0.73
N ASN A 41 -2.59 -21.51 -1.65
CA ASN A 41 -2.50 -20.41 -2.61
C ASN A 41 -2.51 -18.99 -1.96
N LEU A 42 -2.06 -18.87 -0.71
CA LEU A 42 -2.03 -17.59 0.00
C LEU A 42 -0.95 -16.67 -0.58
N LYS A 43 -1.40 -15.55 -1.15
CA LYS A 43 -0.59 -14.50 -1.73
C LYS A 43 -0.54 -13.28 -0.81
N LEU A 44 0.58 -12.58 -0.88
CA LEU A 44 0.77 -11.32 -0.18
C LEU A 44 0.09 -10.20 -0.98
N TYR A 45 -0.88 -9.53 -0.38
CA TYR A 45 -1.50 -8.32 -0.89
C TYR A 45 -1.11 -7.12 -0.04
N LYS A 46 -0.73 -6.04 -0.70
CA LYS A 46 -0.53 -4.72 -0.09
C LYS A 46 -1.67 -3.81 -0.54
N PRO A 47 -2.42 -3.19 0.39
CA PRO A 47 -3.43 -2.22 0.02
C PRO A 47 -2.73 -1.05 -0.68
N ARG A 48 -3.37 -0.54 -1.73
CA ARG A 48 -2.94 0.67 -2.40
C ARG A 48 -3.74 1.82 -1.84
N LEU A 49 -3.04 2.85 -1.38
CA LEU A 49 -3.66 4.15 -1.16
C LEU A 49 -3.93 4.75 -2.54
N LEU A 50 -5.19 4.88 -2.90
CA LEU A 50 -5.60 5.51 -4.16
C LEU A 50 -6.15 6.89 -3.83
N GLN A 51 -5.71 7.91 -4.57
CA GLN A 51 -6.40 9.19 -4.59
C GLN A 51 -7.73 9.00 -5.31
N ALA A 52 -8.80 9.58 -4.76
CA ALA A 52 -10.06 9.65 -5.47
C ALA A 52 -9.88 10.56 -6.69
N LEU A 53 -10.13 10.03 -7.88
CA LEU A 53 -10.12 10.78 -9.13
C LEU A 53 -11.56 11.05 -9.54
N ASN A 54 -11.83 12.26 -10.01
CA ASN A 54 -13.05 12.64 -10.68
C ASN A 54 -13.05 12.11 -12.12
N GLU A 55 -14.22 12.09 -12.76
CA GLU A 55 -14.37 11.59 -14.13
C GLU A 55 -13.50 12.35 -15.15
N ASP A 56 -13.27 13.65 -14.93
CA ASP A 56 -12.48 14.51 -15.82
C ASP A 56 -10.96 14.48 -15.53
N ASP A 57 -10.54 13.90 -14.40
CA ASP A 57 -9.11 13.91 -14.02
C ASP A 57 -8.20 13.15 -14.99
N PRO A 58 -8.61 12.00 -15.60
CA PRO A 58 -7.78 11.31 -16.60
C PRO A 58 -7.45 12.20 -17.81
N ASP A 59 -8.43 12.92 -18.33
CA ASP A 59 -8.27 13.77 -19.51
C ASP A 59 -7.34 14.95 -19.19
N ARG A 60 -7.59 15.66 -18.09
CA ARG A 60 -6.75 16.76 -17.62
C ARG A 60 -5.30 16.36 -17.38
N ARG A 61 -5.08 15.17 -16.82
CA ARG A 61 -3.73 14.65 -16.58
C ARG A 61 -3.03 14.32 -17.89
N THR A 62 -3.75 13.83 -18.89
CA THR A 62 -3.20 13.52 -20.21
C THR A 62 -2.81 14.81 -20.94
N GLU A 63 -3.71 15.80 -20.98
CA GLU A 63 -3.43 17.13 -21.55
C GLU A 63 -2.21 17.78 -20.89
N PHE A 64 -2.11 17.72 -19.57
CA PHE A 64 -0.93 18.24 -18.85
C PHE A 64 0.36 17.51 -19.25
N CYS A 65 0.34 16.17 -19.35
CA CYS A 65 1.50 15.40 -19.77
C CYS A 65 1.95 15.76 -21.19
N GLU A 66 1.02 15.89 -22.14
CA GLU A 66 1.31 16.31 -23.51
C GLU A 66 1.93 17.70 -23.54
N TRP A 67 1.33 18.66 -22.83
CA TRP A 67 1.85 20.02 -22.73
C TRP A 67 3.27 20.08 -22.12
N VAL A 68 3.56 19.30 -21.08
CA VAL A 68 4.90 19.24 -20.48
C VAL A 68 5.92 18.68 -21.48
N LEU A 69 5.54 17.66 -22.27
CA LEU A 69 6.43 17.06 -23.27
C LEU A 69 6.77 18.08 -24.36
N ASP A 70 5.78 18.77 -24.92
CA ASP A 70 5.99 19.81 -25.92
C ASP A 70 6.88 20.94 -25.37
N SER A 71 6.60 21.38 -24.14
CA SER A 71 7.38 22.42 -23.47
C SER A 71 8.85 22.02 -23.24
N PHE A 72 9.12 20.72 -23.04
CA PHE A 72 10.47 20.19 -22.89
C PHE A 72 11.22 20.08 -24.23
N GLU A 73 10.50 19.82 -25.32
CA GLU A 73 11.09 19.89 -26.67
C GLU A 73 11.50 21.32 -27.03
N GLU A 74 10.73 22.32 -26.60
CA GLU A 74 11.03 23.74 -26.82
C GLU A 74 12.17 24.27 -25.93
N ASP A 75 12.18 23.95 -24.64
CA ASP A 75 13.26 24.30 -23.70
C ASP A 75 13.69 23.07 -22.88
N PRO A 76 14.78 22.39 -23.29
CA PRO A 76 15.32 21.25 -22.54
C PRO A 76 15.78 21.57 -21.12
N THR A 77 15.95 22.86 -20.76
CA THR A 77 16.35 23.30 -19.42
C THR A 77 15.17 23.69 -18.53
N LEU A 78 13.94 23.55 -19.02
CA LEU A 78 12.71 23.91 -18.29
C LEU A 78 12.65 23.24 -16.91
N LEU A 79 12.98 21.94 -16.83
CA LEU A 79 12.92 21.18 -15.58
C LEU A 79 13.87 21.72 -14.50
N ASP A 80 15.02 22.29 -14.89
CA ASP A 80 15.99 22.85 -13.97
C ASP A 80 15.54 24.20 -13.37
N ARG A 81 14.49 24.80 -13.93
CA ARG A 81 13.94 26.09 -13.51
C ARG A 81 12.63 25.95 -12.72
N ILE A 82 12.11 24.74 -12.58
CA ILE A 82 10.89 24.47 -11.81
C ILE A 82 11.28 24.25 -10.35
N LEU A 83 10.72 25.08 -9.47
CA LEU A 83 10.70 24.82 -8.03
C LEU A 83 9.45 24.00 -7.72
N TRP A 84 9.64 22.72 -7.37
CA TRP A 84 8.55 21.84 -6.98
C TRP A 84 8.19 22.12 -5.54
N THR A 85 6.92 22.35 -5.23
CA THR A 85 6.47 22.59 -3.85
C THR A 85 5.37 21.62 -3.49
N ASP A 86 5.35 21.14 -2.24
CA ASP A 86 4.31 20.24 -1.75
C ASP A 86 4.03 20.48 -0.26
N GLU A 87 2.86 20.01 0.19
CA GLU A 87 2.47 19.97 1.58
C GLU A 87 2.26 18.51 2.01
N ALA A 88 2.97 18.08 3.05
CA ALA A 88 2.87 16.73 3.60
C ALA A 88 2.32 16.75 5.02
N ILE A 89 1.34 15.87 5.28
CA ILE A 89 0.74 15.69 6.61
C ILE A 89 1.27 14.42 7.26
N PHE A 90 1.92 14.56 8.42
CA PHE A 90 2.42 13.45 9.24
C PHE A 90 1.52 13.24 10.45
N LYS A 91 0.90 12.06 10.57
CA LYS A 91 0.06 11.70 11.72
C LYS A 91 0.93 11.13 12.85
N VAL A 92 0.70 11.59 14.09
CA VAL A 92 1.50 11.22 15.27
C VAL A 92 1.18 9.80 15.78
N ASN A 93 0.05 9.20 15.38
CA ASN A 93 -0.38 7.88 15.86
C ASN A 93 0.34 6.68 15.23
N GLY A 94 1.24 6.89 14.26
CA GLY A 94 2.03 5.83 13.62
C GLY A 94 1.20 4.73 12.92
N ARG A 95 -0.11 4.97 12.73
CA ARG A 95 -1.10 3.89 12.53
C ARG A 95 -1.12 3.33 11.12
N VAL A 96 -0.53 4.04 10.16
CA VAL A 96 -0.44 3.58 8.77
C VAL A 96 0.99 3.68 8.27
N ASN A 97 1.85 2.77 8.74
CA ASN A 97 3.01 2.41 7.95
C ASN A 97 2.54 1.46 6.85
N SER A 98 2.37 1.98 5.63
CA SER A 98 1.99 1.20 4.44
C SER A 98 2.90 -0.02 4.21
N HIS A 99 4.14 0.00 4.72
CA HIS A 99 5.06 -1.13 4.68
C HIS A 99 4.59 -2.33 5.53
N ASN A 100 3.84 -2.08 6.61
CA ASN A 100 3.33 -3.09 7.52
C ASN A 100 1.88 -3.49 7.23
N CYS A 101 1.19 -2.79 6.33
CA CYS A 101 -0.13 -3.19 5.85
C CYS A 101 0.02 -4.31 4.81
N VAL A 102 -0.01 -5.54 5.28
CA VAL A 102 0.05 -6.74 4.42
C VAL A 102 -1.09 -7.68 4.77
N TYR A 103 -1.63 -8.36 3.76
CA TYR A 103 -2.72 -9.30 3.91
C TYR A 103 -2.38 -10.59 3.15
N TRP A 104 -2.62 -11.74 3.76
CA TRP A 104 -2.51 -13.04 3.11
C TRP A 104 -3.90 -13.52 2.72
N SER A 105 -4.11 -13.77 1.43
CA SER A 105 -5.37 -14.31 0.92
C SER A 105 -5.12 -15.07 -0.38
N ASP A 106 -6.00 -15.98 -0.73
CA ASP A 106 -6.00 -16.71 -2.00
C ASP A 106 -6.49 -15.84 -3.17
N THR A 107 -7.27 -14.81 -2.87
CA THR A 107 -7.88 -13.85 -3.79
C THR A 107 -7.55 -12.42 -3.38
N ASN A 108 -7.59 -11.47 -4.32
CA ASN A 108 -7.34 -10.07 -3.98
C ASN A 108 -8.54 -9.52 -3.19
N PRO A 109 -8.37 -9.10 -1.92
CA PRO A 109 -9.50 -8.67 -1.11
C PRO A 109 -9.98 -7.24 -1.45
N HIS A 110 -9.34 -6.55 -2.41
CA HIS A 110 -9.71 -5.19 -2.83
C HIS A 110 -9.91 -4.22 -1.65
N LEU A 111 -9.07 -4.35 -0.62
CA LEU A 111 -9.22 -3.63 0.64
C LEU A 111 -9.04 -2.13 0.46
N VAL A 112 -10.02 -1.39 0.94
CA VAL A 112 -9.96 0.04 1.16
C VAL A 112 -9.72 0.27 2.65
N ILE A 113 -8.65 0.98 2.99
CA ILE A 113 -8.35 1.33 4.37
C ILE A 113 -8.86 2.74 4.62
N GLU A 114 -9.88 2.85 5.48
CA GLU A 114 -10.34 4.14 5.98
C GLU A 114 -9.32 4.72 6.96
N GLN A 115 -9.08 6.03 6.85
CA GLN A 115 -8.14 6.74 7.70
C GLN A 115 -8.90 7.60 8.73
N GLU A 116 -8.54 7.48 10.00
CA GLU A 116 -9.04 8.38 11.05
C GLU A 116 -8.58 9.83 10.78
N LEU A 117 -9.55 10.73 10.63
CA LEU A 117 -9.28 12.14 10.29
C LEU A 117 -8.80 12.95 11.52
N ASN A 118 -9.34 12.65 12.70
CA ASN A 118 -9.18 13.45 13.94
C ASN A 118 -7.98 13.03 14.80
N VAL A 119 -6.81 12.87 14.17
CA VAL A 119 -5.56 12.49 14.86
C VAL A 119 -4.62 13.70 14.89
N PRO A 120 -3.90 13.96 15.99
CA PRO A 120 -2.85 14.97 16.02
C PRO A 120 -1.89 14.79 14.84
N GLN A 121 -1.62 15.90 14.16
CA GLN A 121 -0.86 15.91 12.91
C GLN A 121 0.14 17.05 12.89
N VAL A 122 1.24 16.83 12.18
CA VAL A 122 2.20 17.87 11.80
C VAL A 122 2.06 18.09 10.30
N VAL A 123 1.90 19.34 9.91
CA VAL A 123 1.88 19.76 8.51
C VAL A 123 3.23 20.34 8.17
N VAL A 124 3.83 19.89 7.08
CA VAL A 124 5.12 20.38 6.59
C VAL A 124 4.94 20.87 5.17
N TRP A 125 5.41 22.07 4.90
CA TRP A 125 5.55 22.61 3.55
C TRP A 125 7.02 22.58 3.15
N GLY A 126 7.31 22.22 1.91
CA GLY A 126 8.66 22.24 1.38
C GLY A 126 8.68 22.42 -0.13
N GLY A 127 9.84 22.83 -0.65
CA GLY A 127 10.10 22.82 -2.08
C GLY A 127 11.52 22.41 -2.43
N ILE A 128 11.68 21.84 -3.62
CA ILE A 128 12.92 21.30 -4.18
C ILE A 128 13.11 21.70 -5.64
#